data_AF-A0A535IMP1-F1
#
_entry.id   AF-A0A535IMP1-F1
#
_cell.length_a   1.000
_cell.length_b   1.000
_cell.length_c   1.000
_cell.angle_alpha   90.00
_cell.angle_beta   90.00
_cell.angle_gamma   90.00
#
_symmetry.space_group_name_H-M   'P 1'
#
loop_
_entity.id
_entity.type
_entity.pdbx_description
1 polymer ?
#
loop_
_entity_poly.entity_id
_entity_poly.type
_entity_poly.pdbx_seq_one_letter_code
_entity_poly.pdbx_strand_id
1 'polypeptide(L)' 'MTVRYPATLQLNGTSLTVELDAGRTLLSVLRGELGLTGTKEGCDDSECGACMVLIDGQPVNSCSFLALQA' A
#
# COMPACT_ATOMS: atom_id res chain seq x y z
N MET A 1 -11.52 14.21 9.12
CA MET A 1 -12.68 13.55 8.50
C MET A 1 -12.37 13.48 7.01
N THR A 2 -11.69 12.41 6.59
CA THR A 2 -11.23 12.21 5.21
C THR A 2 -12.30 11.48 4.40
N VAL A 3 -12.37 11.80 3.10
CA VAL A 3 -13.25 11.11 2.16
C VAL A 3 -12.64 9.75 1.86
N ARG A 4 -13.47 8.70 1.92
CA ARG A 4 -13.10 7.32 1.61
C ARG A 4 -13.69 6.88 0.27
N TYR A 5 -12.92 6.08 -0.44
CA TYR A 5 -13.26 5.56 -1.76
C TYR A 5 -13.24 4.03 -1.74
N PRO A 6 -14.26 3.36 -2.27
CA PRO A 6 -14.20 1.94 -2.54
C PRO A 6 -13.15 1.67 -3.62
N ALA A 7 -12.20 0.78 -3.33
CA ALA A 7 -11.20 0.32 -4.28
C ALA A 7 -11.08 -1.20 -4.22
N THR A 8 -10.74 -1.82 -5.35
CA THR A 8 -10.44 -3.25 -5.42
C THR A 8 -8.97 -3.44 -5.74
N LEU A 9 -8.24 -4.07 -4.82
CA LEU A 9 -6.82 -4.37 -4.94
C LEU A 9 -6.63 -5.84 -5.32
N GLN A 10 -5.69 -6.12 -6.23
CA GLN A 10 -5.24 -7.46 -6.56
C GLN A 10 -3.97 -7.78 -5.77
N LEU A 11 -4.11 -8.43 -4.62
CA LEU A 11 -3.02 -8.64 -3.68
C LEU A 11 -2.62 -10.11 -3.62
N ASN A 12 -1.39 -10.42 -4.02
CA ASN A 12 -0.84 -11.78 -4.02
C ASN A 12 -1.78 -12.81 -4.68
N GLY A 13 -2.43 -12.42 -5.78
CA GLY A 13 -3.39 -13.26 -6.50
C GLY A 13 -4.82 -13.29 -5.93
N THR A 14 -5.10 -12.55 -4.86
CA THR A 14 -6.43 -12.46 -4.25
C THR A 14 -7.03 -11.07 -4.48
N SER A 15 -8.31 -11.02 -4.90
CA SER A 15 -9.04 -9.77 -5.04
C SER A 15 -9.63 -9.33 -3.70
N LEU A 16 -9.42 -8.08 -3.33
CA LEU A 16 -9.91 -7.51 -2.08
C LEU A 16 -10.50 -6.12 -2.29
N THR A 17 -11.75 -5.92 -1.87
CA THR A 17 -12.38 -4.60 -1.83
C THR A 17 -12.14 -3.95 -0.47
N VAL A 18 -11.67 -2.71 -0.47
CA VAL A 18 -11.32 -1.94 0.72
C VAL A 18 -11.72 -0.47 0.54
N GLU A 19 -12.14 0.18 1.63
CA GLU A 19 -12.41 1.61 1.68
C GLU A 19 -11.14 2.38 2.06
N LEU A 20 -10.64 3.21 1.14
CA LEU A 20 -9.35 3.88 1.27
C LEU A 20 -9.49 5.41 1.37
N ASP A 21 -8.75 6.03 2.28
CA ASP A 21 -8.57 7.47 2.29
C ASP A 21 -7.57 7.88 1.17
N ALA A 22 -7.85 8.96 0.44
CA ALA A 22 -7.08 9.33 -0.75
C ALA A 22 -5.58 9.61 -0.55
N GLY A 23 -5.18 9.99 0.67
CA GLY A 23 -3.79 10.31 1.00
C GLY A 23 -3.01 9.15 1.62
N ARG A 24 -3.57 7.94 1.72
CA ARG A 24 -2.90 6.81 2.37
C ARG A 24 -1.91 6.15 1.42
N THR A 25 -0.70 5.92 1.94
CA THR A 25 0.35 5.18 1.24
C THR A 25 -0.01 3.70 1.22
N LEU A 26 0.45 2.98 0.21
CA LEU A 26 0.23 1.54 0.09
C LEU A 26 0.81 0.79 1.29
N LEU A 27 1.98 1.20 1.80
CA LEU A 27 2.57 0.65 3.01
C LEU A 27 1.62 0.76 4.20
N SER A 28 1.04 1.95 4.41
CA SER A 28 0.15 2.21 5.53
C SER A 28 -1.11 1.35 5.47
N VAL A 29 -1.68 1.17 4.27
CA VAL A 29 -2.87 0.34 4.04
C VAL A 29 -2.58 -1.14 4.25
N LEU A 30 -1.47 -1.65 3.70
CA LEU A 30 -1.07 -3.04 3.89
C LEU A 30 -0.92 -3.38 5.36
N ARG A 31 -0.22 -2.54 6.13
CA ARG A 31 0.11 -2.81 7.54
C ARG A 31 -1.05 -2.52 8.49
N GLY A 32 -1.80 -1.45 8.23
CA GLY A 32 -2.89 -0.99 9.10
C GLY A 32 -4.21 -1.68 8.76
N GLU A 33 -4.83 -1.22 7.68
CA GLU A 33 -6.17 -1.64 7.24
C GLU A 33 -6.24 -3.13 6.90
N LEU A 34 -5.18 -3.71 6.32
CA LEU A 34 -5.14 -5.11 5.90
C LEU A 34 -4.38 -6.04 6.85
N GLY A 35 -3.67 -5.51 7.86
CA GLY A 35 -2.93 -6.29 8.85
C GLY A 35 -1.74 -7.10 8.28
N LEU A 36 -1.33 -6.86 7.04
CA LEU A 36 -0.23 -7.53 6.35
C LEU A 36 1.10 -6.86 6.71
N THR A 37 1.67 -7.30 7.83
CA THR A 37 2.84 -6.67 8.44
C THR A 37 4.19 -7.19 7.91
N GLY A 38 4.18 -8.00 6.85
CA GLY A 38 5.38 -8.54 6.20
C GLY A 38 6.27 -7.44 5.62
N THR A 39 5.69 -6.55 4.82
CA THR A 39 6.35 -5.33 4.33
C THR A 39 6.65 -4.39 5.49
N LYS A 40 7.87 -3.84 5.55
CA LYS A 40 8.36 -3.09 6.71
C LYS A 40 8.41 -1.59 6.44
N GLU A 41 8.10 -0.82 7.47
CA GLU A 41 8.45 0.59 7.53
C GLU A 41 9.91 0.68 8.00
N GLY A 42 10.73 1.40 7.24
CA GLY A 42 12.14 1.62 7.54
C GLY A 42 12.43 3.11 7.73
N CYS A 43 12.67 3.80 6.61
CA CYS A 43 12.91 5.25 6.59
C CYS A 43 11.68 6.11 6.27
N ASP A 44 10.66 5.54 5.61
CA ASP A 44 9.45 6.24 5.13
C ASP A 44 9.71 7.40 4.14
N ASP A 45 10.89 7.47 3.54
CA ASP A 45 11.31 8.52 2.60
C ASP A 45 11.88 7.98 1.27
N SER A 46 11.60 6.71 0.94
CA SER A 46 12.05 6.02 -0.28
C SER A 46 13.54 5.68 -0.40
N GLU A 47 14.34 5.82 0.66
CA GLU A 47 15.79 5.57 0.58
C GLU A 47 16.23 4.13 0.91
N CYS A 48 15.56 3.45 1.85
CA CYS A 48 16.09 2.18 2.41
C CYS A 48 15.61 0.89 1.71
N GLY A 49 14.52 0.94 0.92
CA GLY A 49 13.93 -0.22 0.27
C GLY A 49 13.21 -1.24 1.18
N ALA A 50 13.14 -1.03 2.50
CA ALA A 50 12.48 -1.97 3.42
C ALA A 50 10.97 -2.18 3.15
N CYS A 51 10.35 -1.21 2.49
CA CYS A 51 8.93 -1.23 2.14
C CYS A 51 8.65 -1.70 0.70
N MET A 52 9.65 -2.26 0.00
CA MET A 52 9.54 -2.61 -1.41
C MET A 52 8.48 -3.70 -1.64
N VAL A 53 7.61 -3.46 -2.62
CA VAL A 53 6.60 -4.42 -3.12
C VAL A 53 6.67 -4.48 -4.65
N LEU A 54 5.97 -5.44 -5.24
CA LEU A 54 5.80 -5.52 -6.69
C LEU A 54 4.43 -5.00 -7.08
N ILE A 55 4.39 -4.03 -7.99
CA ILE A 55 3.18 -3.55 -8.67
C ILE A 55 3.36 -3.85 -10.15
N ASP A 56 2.47 -4.67 -10.72
CA ASP A 56 2.59 -5.14 -12.12
C ASP A 56 3.98 -5.71 -12.46
N GLY A 57 4.58 -6.40 -11.48
CA GLY A 57 5.92 -7.00 -11.61
C GLY A 57 7.09 -6.02 -11.46
N GLN A 58 6.85 -4.72 -11.26
CA GLN A 58 7.90 -3.73 -11.05
C GLN A 58 8.10 -3.42 -9.56
N PRO A 59 9.35 -3.31 -9.07
CA PRO A 59 9.63 -2.96 -7.70
C PRO A 59 9.28 -1.49 -7.41
N VAL A 60 8.50 -1.25 -6.36
CA VAL A 60 8.07 0.09 -5.94
C VAL A 60 8.21 0.22 -4.41
N ASN A 61 8.69 1.39 -3.95
CA ASN A 61 8.66 1.75 -2.54
C ASN A 61 7.21 2.09 -2.12
N SER A 62 6.56 1.17 -1.40
CA SER A 62 5.16 1.34 -1.01
C SER A 62 4.92 2.49 -0.02
N CYS A 63 5.96 3.01 0.64
CA CYS A 63 5.89 4.17 1.52
C CYS A 63 5.63 5.49 0.78
N SER A 64 5.93 5.57 -0.52
CA SER A 64 5.75 6.79 -1.31
C SER A 64 4.79 6.60 -2.49
N PHE A 65 4.03 5.49 -2.49
CA PHE A 65 3.03 5.17 -3.49
C PHE A 65 1.64 5.21 -2.86
N LEU A 66 0.66 5.89 -3.46
CA LEU A 66 -0.70 5.95 -2.90
C LEU A 66 -1.44 4.63 -3.14
N ALA A 67 -2.19 4.18 -2.14
CA ALA A 67 -2.95 2.93 -2.25
C ALA A 67 -4.04 2.98 -3.34
N LEU A 68 -4.58 4.17 -3.65
CA LEU A 68 -5.55 4.35 -4.75
C LEU A 68 -4.93 4.27 -6.16
N GLN A 69 -3.61 4.31 -6.27
CA GLN A 69 -2.91 4.16 -7.56
C GLN A 69 -2.50 2.71 -7.85
N ALA A 70 -2.76 1.79 -6.91
CA ALA A 70 -2.30 0.41 -6.94
C ALA A 70 -3.31 -0.53 -7.61
#